data_AF-A0A849FB69-F1
#
_entry.id   AF-A0A849FB69-F1
#
_cell.length_a   1.000
_cell.length_b   1.000
_cell.length_c   1.000
_cell.angle_alpha   90.00
_cell.angle_beta   90.00
_cell.angle_gamma   90.00
#
_symmetry.space_group_name_H-M   'P 1'
#
loop_
_entity.id
_entity.type
_entity.pdbx_description
1 polymer ?
#
loop_
_entity_poly.entity_id
_entity_poly.type
_entity_poly.pdbx_seq_one_letter_code
_entity_poly.pdbx_strand_id
1 'polypeptide(L)'
;RLATGEELHAPVVVNVAGPASSKINAMADVLDDMTISTRALRQEVVHVPAPKGFDFEADGMIVSDSDIACYCRPEHGNHILVGSEDPPCDPHQWVEDDADYDRDFTDQWTTQAMRYGQRVPSLGIPSKMRGVVDLYDASTDWIPIYDRSSLSGFYMACGTSGNQYKNAPIAGRMMAALIEFCEAGNDHDTAPLQFTLPYIERDIDVGFYSRKRPVNEESSFSVLG
;
A
#
# COMPACT_ATOMS: atom_id res chain seq x y z
N ARG A 1 -8.81 -24.35 5.34
CA ARG A 1 -9.56 -25.01 4.24
C ARG A 1 -9.94 -23.93 3.22
N LEU A 2 -9.66 -24.15 1.94
CA LEU A 2 -10.00 -23.25 0.85
C LEU A 2 -11.51 -23.31 0.54
N ALA A 3 -12.03 -22.37 -0.27
CA ALA A 3 -13.42 -22.38 -0.72
C ALA A 3 -13.81 -23.67 -1.47
N THR A 4 -12.83 -24.34 -2.09
CA THR A 4 -12.98 -25.64 -2.76
C THR A 4 -13.09 -26.82 -1.80
N GLY A 5 -12.84 -26.61 -0.51
CA GLY A 5 -12.73 -27.67 0.49
C GLY A 5 -11.32 -28.25 0.65
N GLU A 6 -10.37 -27.84 -0.18
CA GLU A 6 -8.98 -28.30 -0.13
C GLU A 6 -8.24 -27.80 1.13
N GLU A 7 -7.32 -28.62 1.63
CA GLU A 7 -6.43 -28.30 2.74
C GLU A 7 -4.98 -28.42 2.27
N LEU A 8 -4.24 -27.30 2.39
CA LEU A 8 -2.83 -27.23 2.06
C LEU A 8 -2.05 -27.11 3.36
N HIS A 9 -1.05 -27.96 3.53
CA HIS A 9 -0.18 -27.97 4.71
C HIS A 9 1.23 -27.55 4.32
N ALA A 10 1.77 -26.58 5.04
CA ALA A 10 3.13 -26.11 4.89
C ALA A 10 3.71 -25.78 6.26
N PRO A 11 5.02 -26.00 6.48
CA PRO A 11 5.68 -25.58 7.72
C PRO A 11 5.79 -24.05 7.82
N VAL A 12 5.79 -23.36 6.67
CA VAL A 12 5.86 -21.91 6.56
C VAL A 12 4.65 -21.39 5.80
N VAL A 13 3.99 -20.38 6.35
CA VAL A 13 2.87 -19.65 5.76
C VAL A 13 3.19 -18.16 5.81
N VAL A 14 2.98 -17.45 4.69
CA VAL A 14 3.22 -16.00 4.61
C VAL A 14 1.92 -15.29 4.29
N ASN A 15 1.47 -14.40 5.17
CA ASN A 15 0.34 -13.53 4.94
C ASN A 15 0.73 -12.38 4.01
N VAL A 16 0.28 -12.47 2.75
CA VAL A 16 0.39 -11.45 1.70
C VAL A 16 -0.99 -11.01 1.21
N ALA A 17 -2.01 -11.10 2.08
CA ALA A 17 -3.41 -10.96 1.68
C ALA A 17 -3.88 -9.51 1.41
N GLY A 18 -2.97 -8.54 1.38
CA GLY A 18 -3.29 -7.14 1.12
C GLY A 18 -4.39 -6.63 2.08
N PRO A 19 -5.44 -5.95 1.60
CA PRO A 19 -6.50 -5.39 2.45
C PRO A 19 -7.18 -6.39 3.41
N ALA A 20 -7.07 -7.70 3.15
CA ALA A 20 -7.56 -8.76 4.04
C ALA A 20 -6.57 -9.14 5.17
N SER A 21 -5.40 -8.50 5.27
CA SER A 21 -4.29 -8.97 6.09
C SER A 21 -4.64 -9.07 7.58
N SER A 22 -5.40 -8.12 8.10
CA SER A 22 -5.86 -8.12 9.50
C SER A 22 -6.78 -9.29 9.81
N LYS A 23 -7.68 -9.65 8.88
CA LYS A 23 -8.55 -10.84 9.00
C LYS A 23 -7.72 -12.12 9.03
N ILE A 24 -6.72 -12.24 8.16
CA ILE A 24 -5.83 -13.42 8.13
C ILE A 24 -4.97 -13.52 9.40
N ASN A 25 -4.47 -12.39 9.92
CA ASN A 25 -3.75 -12.37 11.19
C ASN A 25 -4.65 -12.75 12.37
N ALA A 26 -5.91 -12.29 12.38
CA ALA A 26 -6.90 -12.69 13.38
C ALA A 26 -7.18 -14.20 13.32
N MET A 27 -7.33 -14.77 12.11
CA MET A 27 -7.52 -16.20 11.91
C MET A 27 -6.34 -17.05 12.41
N ALA A 28 -5.13 -16.49 12.39
CA ALA A 28 -3.92 -17.13 12.91
C ALA A 28 -3.72 -16.92 14.43
N ASP A 29 -4.57 -16.12 15.08
CA ASP A 29 -4.50 -15.80 16.52
C ASP A 29 -3.17 -15.11 16.92
N VAL A 30 -2.68 -14.19 16.08
CA VAL A 30 -1.37 -13.54 16.28
C VAL A 30 -1.43 -12.04 16.62
N LEU A 31 -2.62 -11.50 16.87
CA LEU A 31 -2.79 -10.06 17.05
C LEU A 31 -2.24 -9.54 18.39
N ASP A 32 -2.22 -10.37 19.42
CA ASP A 32 -1.93 -9.95 20.80
C ASP A 32 -0.53 -9.35 21.00
N ASP A 33 0.44 -9.70 20.16
CA ASP A 33 1.81 -9.19 20.23
C ASP A 33 2.14 -8.14 19.16
N MET A 34 1.13 -7.70 18.39
CA MET A 34 1.28 -6.67 17.38
C MET A 34 1.04 -5.28 17.98
N THR A 35 2.00 -4.38 17.81
CA THR A 35 1.82 -2.94 18.07
C THR A 35 1.19 -2.25 16.87
N ILE A 36 1.56 -2.68 15.66
CA ILE A 36 1.06 -2.11 14.41
C ILE A 36 -0.13 -2.93 13.91
N SER A 37 -1.28 -2.29 13.80
CA SER A 37 -2.48 -2.86 13.18
C SER A 37 -2.58 -2.48 11.70
N THR A 38 -3.32 -3.27 10.91
CA THR A 38 -3.61 -3.00 9.50
C THR A 38 -5.11 -2.94 9.25
N ARG A 39 -5.54 -2.12 8.28
CA ARG A 39 -6.95 -1.93 7.92
C ARG A 39 -7.08 -1.65 6.43
N ALA A 40 -8.18 -2.14 5.83
CA ALA A 40 -8.52 -1.80 4.47
C ALA A 40 -8.93 -0.32 4.38
N LEU A 41 -8.28 0.43 3.49
CA LEU A 41 -8.54 1.83 3.23
C LEU A 41 -8.95 2.01 1.77
N ARG A 42 -10.16 2.50 1.55
CA ARG A 42 -10.67 2.78 0.20
C ARG A 42 -9.98 3.99 -0.41
N GLN A 43 -9.57 3.82 -1.67
CA GLN A 43 -8.83 4.78 -2.45
C GLN A 43 -9.45 4.92 -3.83
N GLU A 44 -9.36 6.13 -4.36
CA GLU A 44 -10.07 6.51 -5.57
C GLU A 44 -9.18 7.43 -6.41
N VAL A 45 -8.92 7.04 -7.65
CA VAL A 45 -8.12 7.82 -8.61
C VAL A 45 -8.96 8.20 -9.82
N VAL A 46 -8.68 9.37 -10.37
CA VAL A 46 -9.43 10.03 -11.43
C VAL A 46 -8.74 9.79 -12.77
N HIS A 47 -9.48 9.43 -13.81
CA HIS A 47 -9.00 9.45 -15.20
C HIS A 47 -9.74 10.57 -15.96
N VAL A 48 -9.00 11.55 -16.45
CA VAL A 48 -9.51 12.63 -17.30
C VAL A 48 -8.79 12.62 -18.66
N PRO A 49 -9.43 13.05 -19.76
CA PRO A 49 -8.75 13.15 -21.04
C PRO A 49 -7.66 14.23 -20.99
N ALA A 50 -6.57 14.02 -21.73
CA ALA A 50 -5.58 15.06 -21.93
C ALA A 50 -6.19 16.30 -22.62
N PRO A 51 -5.70 17.52 -22.34
CA PRO A 51 -6.14 18.72 -23.04
C PRO A 51 -5.85 18.63 -24.54
N LYS A 52 -6.67 19.30 -25.35
CA LYS A 52 -6.50 19.30 -26.81
C LYS A 52 -5.12 19.81 -27.21
N GLY A 53 -4.48 19.10 -28.13
CA GLY A 53 -3.18 19.48 -28.69
C GLY A 53 -1.97 19.02 -27.88
N PHE A 54 -2.17 18.19 -26.85
CA PHE A 54 -1.09 17.55 -26.11
C PHE A 54 -1.29 16.02 -26.06
N ASP A 55 -0.24 15.27 -26.36
CA ASP A 55 -0.20 13.82 -26.19
C ASP A 55 0.40 13.50 -24.82
N PHE A 56 -0.45 13.44 -23.80
CA PHE A 56 0.00 13.17 -22.44
C PHE A 56 0.42 11.70 -22.26
N GLU A 57 -0.07 10.78 -23.09
CA GLU A 57 0.37 9.38 -23.04
C GLU A 57 1.82 9.22 -23.49
N ALA A 58 2.23 9.94 -24.54
CA ALA A 58 3.59 9.89 -25.07
C ALA A 58 4.55 10.88 -24.38
N ASP A 59 4.10 12.12 -24.14
CA ASP A 59 4.96 13.24 -23.73
C ASP A 59 4.71 13.68 -22.27
N GLY A 60 3.74 13.09 -21.58
CA GLY A 60 3.41 13.41 -20.19
C GLY A 60 4.46 12.92 -19.20
N MET A 61 4.58 13.63 -18.08
CA MET A 61 5.48 13.28 -16.98
C MET A 61 4.69 12.89 -15.74
N ILE A 62 5.31 12.09 -14.87
CA ILE A 62 4.81 11.87 -13.51
C ILE A 62 5.11 13.13 -12.70
N VAL A 63 4.09 13.70 -12.07
CA VAL A 63 4.19 14.90 -11.24
C VAL A 63 3.54 14.62 -9.89
N SER A 64 4.17 15.10 -8.82
CA SER A 64 3.59 15.21 -7.48
C SER A 64 3.56 16.70 -7.12
N ASP A 65 2.43 17.21 -6.66
CA ASP A 65 2.21 18.62 -6.37
C ASP A 65 1.49 18.78 -5.03
N SER A 66 2.29 18.98 -3.99
CA SER A 66 1.81 19.07 -2.61
C SER A 66 1.03 20.35 -2.30
N ASP A 67 1.07 21.38 -3.15
CA ASP A 67 0.22 22.57 -2.97
C ASP A 67 -1.25 22.25 -3.21
N ILE A 68 -1.51 21.34 -4.16
CA ILE A 68 -2.85 20.84 -4.47
C ILE A 68 -3.08 19.42 -3.92
N ALA A 69 -2.08 18.86 -3.24
CA ALA A 69 -2.07 17.51 -2.68
C ALA A 69 -2.53 16.44 -3.69
N CYS A 70 -2.00 16.49 -4.90
CA CYS A 70 -2.31 15.52 -5.95
C CYS A 70 -1.04 15.13 -6.72
N TYR A 71 -1.01 13.89 -7.20
CA TYR A 71 -0.07 13.45 -8.22
C TYR A 71 -0.81 13.16 -9.52
N CYS A 72 -0.08 13.20 -10.64
CA CYS A 72 -0.60 12.73 -11.92
C CYS A 72 0.42 11.91 -12.71
N ARG A 73 -0.08 11.06 -13.60
CA ARG A 73 0.74 10.28 -14.54
C ARG A 73 -0.01 10.00 -15.85
N PRO A 74 0.72 9.66 -16.92
CA PRO A 74 0.12 9.14 -18.15
C PRO A 74 -0.79 7.94 -17.90
N GLU A 75 -1.93 7.89 -18.60
CA GLU A 75 -2.89 6.80 -18.57
C GLU A 75 -3.42 6.48 -19.97
N HIS A 76 -3.82 5.22 -20.19
CA HIS A 76 -4.07 4.68 -21.52
C HIS A 76 -5.20 5.40 -22.28
N GLY A 77 -4.96 5.64 -23.56
CA GLY A 77 -5.90 6.31 -24.47
C GLY A 77 -5.82 7.83 -24.36
N ASN A 78 -4.61 8.37 -24.19
CA ASN A 78 -4.30 9.78 -23.97
C ASN A 78 -5.12 10.39 -22.82
N HIS A 79 -5.15 9.69 -21.69
CA HIS A 79 -5.75 10.15 -20.44
C HIS A 79 -4.64 10.53 -19.43
N ILE A 80 -5.07 11.25 -18.41
CA ILE A 80 -4.28 11.61 -17.25
C ILE A 80 -4.92 10.91 -16.06
N LEU A 81 -4.16 10.08 -15.36
CA LEU A 81 -4.53 9.63 -14.03
C LEU A 81 -4.15 10.72 -13.04
N VAL A 82 -5.08 11.11 -12.17
CA VAL A 82 -4.85 12.01 -11.03
C VAL A 82 -5.21 11.28 -9.75
N GLY A 83 -4.33 11.28 -8.76
CA GLY A 83 -4.56 10.69 -7.45
C GLY A 83 -4.21 11.66 -6.32
N SER A 84 -4.76 11.45 -5.14
CA SER A 84 -4.52 12.27 -3.96
C SER A 84 -3.18 11.92 -3.31
N GLU A 85 -2.50 12.91 -2.75
CA GLU A 85 -1.39 12.72 -1.80
C GLU A 85 -1.89 12.44 -0.36
N ASP A 86 -3.21 12.27 -0.20
CA ASP A 86 -3.90 11.95 1.05
C ASP A 86 -3.70 13.04 2.14
N PRO A 87 -4.03 14.32 1.83
CA PRO A 87 -3.87 15.42 2.77
C PRO A 87 -4.87 15.30 3.94
N PRO A 88 -4.60 15.92 5.10
CA PRO A 88 -5.48 15.82 6.28
C PRO A 88 -6.93 16.29 6.09
N CYS A 89 -7.23 17.06 5.03
CA CYS A 89 -8.58 17.50 4.72
C CYS A 89 -9.41 16.46 3.93
N ASP A 90 -8.77 15.43 3.38
CA ASP A 90 -9.42 14.33 2.70
C ASP A 90 -9.68 13.22 3.74
N PRO A 91 -10.95 12.90 4.06
CA PRO A 91 -11.23 11.92 5.09
C PRO A 91 -10.92 10.50 4.61
N HIS A 92 -10.27 9.71 5.46
CA HIS A 92 -10.06 8.28 5.22
C HIS A 92 -11.37 7.50 5.23
N GLN A 93 -11.61 6.72 4.17
CA GLN A 93 -12.76 5.82 4.04
C GLN A 93 -12.34 4.39 4.39
N TRP A 94 -12.40 4.05 5.67
CA TRP A 94 -12.10 2.72 6.16
C TRP A 94 -13.16 1.70 5.75
N VAL A 95 -12.73 0.50 5.39
CA VAL A 95 -13.60 -0.58 4.94
C VAL A 95 -13.46 -1.77 5.88
N GLU A 96 -14.59 -2.32 6.31
CA GLU A 96 -14.62 -3.49 7.20
C GLU A 96 -14.52 -4.80 6.42
N ASP A 97 -15.11 -4.86 5.22
CA ASP A 97 -15.03 -6.03 4.34
C ASP A 97 -14.31 -5.72 3.02
N ASP A 98 -13.10 -6.26 2.85
CA ASP A 98 -12.32 -6.14 1.62
C ASP A 98 -12.94 -6.84 0.40
N ALA A 99 -13.93 -7.72 0.61
CA ALA A 99 -14.66 -8.37 -0.48
C ALA A 99 -15.95 -7.63 -0.89
N ASP A 100 -16.56 -6.87 0.02
CA ASP A 100 -17.83 -6.16 -0.19
C ASP A 100 -17.69 -4.70 0.23
N TYR A 101 -17.36 -3.85 -0.74
CA TYR A 101 -17.16 -2.41 -0.54
C TYR A 101 -17.69 -1.62 -1.73
N ASP A 102 -18.05 -0.37 -1.47
CA ASP A 102 -18.55 0.54 -2.49
C ASP A 102 -17.45 0.87 -3.52
N ARG A 103 -17.75 0.63 -4.80
CA ARG A 103 -16.85 0.89 -5.93
C ARG A 103 -17.27 2.11 -6.77
N ASP A 104 -18.30 2.84 -6.36
CA ASP A 104 -18.79 4.03 -7.06
C ASP A 104 -17.95 5.27 -6.73
N PHE A 105 -17.71 6.15 -7.71
CA PHE A 105 -16.99 7.39 -7.46
C PHE A 105 -17.75 8.29 -6.48
N THR A 106 -16.98 9.01 -5.65
CA THR A 106 -17.52 9.96 -4.67
C THR A 106 -17.21 11.40 -5.08
N ASP A 107 -17.59 12.38 -4.24
CA ASP A 107 -17.17 13.78 -4.44
C ASP A 107 -15.64 13.95 -4.45
N GLN A 108 -14.90 12.96 -3.94
CA GLN A 108 -13.45 12.91 -3.99
C GLN A 108 -12.92 12.86 -5.43
N TRP A 109 -13.63 12.22 -6.37
CA TRP A 109 -13.30 12.26 -7.80
C TRP A 109 -13.25 13.71 -8.31
N THR A 110 -14.33 14.45 -8.04
CA THR A 110 -14.50 15.82 -8.51
C THR A 110 -13.48 16.73 -7.84
N THR A 111 -13.24 16.55 -6.54
CA THR A 111 -12.23 17.31 -5.78
C THR A 111 -10.84 17.15 -6.38
N GLN A 112 -10.40 15.92 -6.66
CA GLN A 112 -9.09 15.65 -7.27
C GLN A 112 -8.98 16.22 -8.69
N ALA A 113 -10.01 16.04 -9.53
CA ALA A 113 -10.03 16.60 -10.88
C ALA A 113 -9.96 18.14 -10.87
N MET A 114 -10.70 18.78 -9.96
CA MET A 114 -10.72 20.24 -9.81
C MET A 114 -9.39 20.77 -9.25
N ARG A 115 -8.77 20.08 -8.27
CA ARG A 115 -7.42 20.39 -7.76
C ARG A 115 -6.39 20.42 -8.88
N TYR A 116 -6.35 19.38 -9.71
CA TYR A 116 -5.45 19.35 -10.86
C TYR A 116 -5.80 20.39 -11.94
N GLY A 117 -7.10 20.66 -12.15
CA GLY A 117 -7.59 21.71 -13.05
C GLY A 117 -7.07 23.12 -12.72
N GLN A 118 -6.66 23.39 -11.48
CA GLN A 118 -6.00 24.65 -11.11
C GLN A 118 -4.65 24.85 -11.82
N ARG A 119 -3.96 23.76 -12.17
CA ARG A 119 -2.65 23.78 -12.87
C ARG A 119 -2.79 23.66 -14.38
N VAL A 120 -3.90 23.12 -14.86
CA VAL A 120 -4.18 22.93 -16.30
C VAL A 120 -5.52 23.59 -16.66
N PRO A 121 -5.56 24.90 -16.94
CA PRO A 121 -6.82 25.61 -17.20
C PRO A 121 -7.61 25.11 -18.41
N SER A 122 -6.96 24.44 -19.37
CA SER A 122 -7.58 23.82 -20.55
C SER A 122 -8.06 22.38 -20.31
N LEU A 123 -7.94 21.87 -19.08
CA LEU A 123 -8.37 20.52 -18.72
C LEU A 123 -9.88 20.39 -18.91
N GLY A 124 -10.29 19.49 -19.79
CA GLY A 124 -11.70 19.16 -19.97
C GLY A 124 -12.13 18.15 -18.91
N ILE A 125 -12.74 18.60 -17.81
CA ILE A 125 -13.31 17.69 -16.80
C ILE A 125 -14.65 17.14 -17.32
N PRO A 126 -14.76 15.84 -17.63
CA PRO A 126 -15.99 15.26 -18.15
C PRO A 126 -17.06 15.12 -17.07
N SER A 127 -18.33 15.14 -17.48
CA SER A 127 -19.45 14.84 -16.57
C SER A 127 -19.56 13.34 -16.23
N LYS A 128 -19.06 12.48 -17.12
CA LYS A 128 -18.98 11.03 -16.86
C LYS A 128 -17.65 10.72 -16.19
N MET A 129 -17.72 10.32 -14.93
CA MET A 129 -16.55 9.93 -14.14
C MET A 129 -15.92 8.64 -14.67
N ARG A 130 -14.59 8.59 -14.64
CA ARG A 130 -13.77 7.42 -15.01
C ARG A 130 -12.56 7.39 -14.09
N GLY A 131 -12.05 6.22 -13.77
CA GLY A 131 -10.98 6.07 -12.79
C GLY A 131 -10.92 4.65 -12.24
N VAL A 132 -10.30 4.51 -11.09
CA VAL A 132 -10.26 3.25 -10.33
C VAL A 132 -10.64 3.55 -8.89
N VAL A 133 -11.48 2.70 -8.32
CA VAL A 133 -11.73 2.62 -6.88
C VAL A 133 -11.23 1.26 -6.42
N ASP A 134 -10.32 1.26 -5.45
CA ASP A 134 -9.82 0.02 -4.86
C ASP A 134 -9.35 0.23 -3.41
N LEU A 135 -8.72 -0.77 -2.82
CA LEU A 135 -8.32 -0.76 -1.42
C LEU A 135 -6.79 -0.78 -1.25
N TYR A 136 -6.30 0.00 -0.30
CA TYR A 136 -4.99 -0.18 0.31
C TYR A 136 -5.10 -1.00 1.59
N ASP A 137 -4.02 -1.69 1.92
CA ASP A 137 -3.80 -2.29 3.23
C ASP A 137 -2.97 -1.31 4.06
N ALA A 138 -3.61 -0.39 4.77
CA ALA A 138 -2.92 0.66 5.51
C ALA A 138 -2.55 0.19 6.91
N SER A 139 -1.27 0.32 7.26
CA SER A 139 -0.79 0.10 8.62
C SER A 139 -0.94 1.35 9.48
N THR A 140 -0.90 1.18 10.80
CA THR A 140 -1.11 2.26 11.78
C THR A 140 -0.19 3.46 11.57
N ASP A 141 1.06 3.21 11.16
CA ASP A 141 2.09 4.21 10.90
C ASP A 141 2.46 4.32 9.42
N TRP A 142 1.66 3.73 8.52
CA TRP A 142 1.87 3.75 7.07
C TRP A 142 3.17 3.11 6.55
N ILE A 143 3.88 2.37 7.39
CA ILE A 143 5.07 1.58 7.05
C ILE A 143 4.67 0.09 6.95
N PRO A 144 5.17 -0.69 5.97
CA PRO A 144 4.82 -2.11 5.87
C PRO A 144 5.25 -2.93 7.09
N ILE A 145 4.56 -4.05 7.28
CA ILE A 145 4.98 -5.12 8.18
C ILE A 145 5.66 -6.18 7.33
N TYR A 146 6.95 -6.38 7.56
CA TYR A 146 7.77 -7.44 6.97
C TYR A 146 8.43 -8.20 8.12
N ASP A 147 7.70 -9.16 8.68
CA ASP A 147 8.06 -9.76 9.97
C ASP A 147 7.59 -11.21 10.13
N ARG A 148 8.12 -11.90 11.13
CA ARG A 148 7.52 -13.11 11.74
C ARG A 148 6.35 -12.72 12.64
N SER A 149 5.54 -13.69 13.06
CA SER A 149 4.56 -13.51 14.15
C SER A 149 4.94 -14.27 15.42
N SER A 150 4.06 -14.21 16.43
CA SER A 150 4.10 -15.05 17.63
C SER A 150 3.87 -16.55 17.33
N LEU A 151 3.23 -16.87 16.20
CA LEU A 151 3.00 -18.24 15.74
C LEU A 151 4.18 -18.74 14.90
N SER A 152 4.83 -19.82 15.35
CA SER A 152 5.95 -20.44 14.65
C SER A 152 5.58 -20.79 13.20
N GLY A 153 6.44 -20.43 12.25
CA GLY A 153 6.21 -20.66 10.81
C GLY A 153 5.23 -19.69 10.14
N PHE A 154 4.66 -18.71 10.85
CA PHE A 154 3.77 -17.71 10.26
C PHE A 154 4.47 -16.35 10.12
N TYR A 155 4.49 -15.83 8.90
CA TYR A 155 5.15 -14.58 8.55
C TYR A 155 4.16 -13.61 7.89
N MET A 156 4.49 -12.32 7.88
CA MET A 156 3.64 -11.25 7.39
C MET A 156 4.43 -10.37 6.43
N ALA A 157 3.84 -10.15 5.26
CA ALA A 157 4.27 -9.14 4.30
C ALA A 157 3.05 -8.34 3.85
N CYS A 158 2.59 -7.46 4.75
CA CYS A 158 1.32 -6.74 4.67
C CYS A 158 1.46 -5.29 5.14
N GLY A 159 0.37 -4.54 5.25
CA GLY A 159 0.37 -3.14 5.69
C GLY A 159 1.07 -2.21 4.71
N THR A 160 1.01 -2.53 3.40
CA THR A 160 1.81 -1.85 2.36
C THR A 160 1.42 -0.40 2.07
N SER A 161 0.32 0.09 2.64
CA SER A 161 -0.02 1.52 2.76
C SER A 161 0.05 2.32 1.44
N GLY A 162 -0.23 1.64 0.32
CA GLY A 162 -0.31 2.27 -1.01
C GLY A 162 1.02 2.62 -1.67
N ASN A 163 2.18 2.36 -1.06
CA ASN A 163 3.48 2.88 -1.55
C ASN A 163 4.53 1.82 -1.89
N GLN A 164 4.25 0.52 -1.63
CA GLN A 164 5.24 -0.56 -1.77
C GLN A 164 5.25 -1.30 -3.11
N TYR A 165 4.37 -1.00 -4.08
CA TYR A 165 4.37 -1.69 -5.39
C TYR A 165 5.77 -1.69 -6.03
N LYS A 166 6.45 -0.54 -5.97
CA LYS A 166 7.82 -0.35 -6.49
C LYS A 166 8.90 -1.11 -5.70
N ASN A 167 8.64 -1.42 -4.43
CA ASN A 167 9.57 -2.09 -3.52
C ASN A 167 9.36 -3.61 -3.45
N ALA A 168 8.26 -4.13 -4.00
CA ALA A 168 7.89 -5.53 -3.92
C ALA A 168 9.02 -6.53 -4.30
N PRO A 169 9.85 -6.28 -5.33
CA PRO A 169 10.96 -7.19 -5.66
C PRO A 169 12.00 -7.32 -4.54
N ILE A 170 12.28 -6.23 -3.82
CA ILE A 170 13.24 -6.23 -2.70
C ILE A 170 12.56 -6.78 -1.44
N ALA A 171 11.30 -6.41 -1.19
CA ALA A 171 10.53 -6.97 -0.09
C ALA A 171 10.47 -8.51 -0.17
N GLY A 172 10.25 -9.08 -1.35
CA GLY A 172 10.26 -10.54 -1.54
C GLY A 172 11.61 -11.19 -1.20
N ARG A 173 12.73 -10.58 -1.58
CA ARG A 173 14.08 -11.09 -1.23
C ARG A 173 14.36 -10.98 0.26
N MET A 174 13.96 -9.86 0.87
CA MET A 174 14.12 -9.62 2.30
C MET A 174 13.27 -10.60 3.12
N MET A 175 12.03 -10.86 2.72
CA MET A 175 11.16 -11.85 3.38
C MET A 175 11.72 -13.27 3.26
N ALA A 176 12.28 -13.65 2.11
CA ALA A 176 12.93 -14.95 1.97
C ALA A 176 14.11 -15.10 2.95
N ALA A 177 14.98 -14.08 3.02
CA ALA A 177 16.10 -14.06 3.97
C ALA A 177 15.63 -14.05 5.44
N LEU A 178 14.56 -13.33 5.76
CA LEU A 178 13.96 -13.30 7.10
C LEU A 178 13.44 -14.67 7.51
N ILE A 179 12.73 -15.35 6.61
CA ILE A 179 12.22 -16.70 6.85
C ILE A 179 13.41 -17.65 7.10
N GLU A 180 14.41 -17.67 6.22
CA GLU A 180 15.60 -18.51 6.40
C GLU A 180 16.33 -18.23 7.73
N PHE A 181 16.45 -16.95 8.09
CA PHE A 181 17.07 -16.51 9.33
C PHE A 181 16.33 -17.05 10.56
N CYS A 182 15.01 -16.87 10.62
CA CYS A 182 14.18 -17.33 11.73
C CYS A 182 14.10 -18.87 11.79
N GLU A 183 13.93 -19.56 10.66
CA GLU A 183 13.87 -21.03 10.61
C GLU A 183 15.22 -21.70 10.95
N ALA A 184 16.33 -20.97 10.87
CA ALA A 184 17.63 -21.41 11.39
C ALA A 184 17.74 -21.30 12.94
N GLY A 185 16.68 -20.86 13.62
CA GLY A 185 16.61 -20.74 15.08
C GLY A 185 17.06 -19.38 15.64
N ASN A 186 17.26 -18.37 14.78
CA ASN A 186 17.57 -17.02 15.23
C ASN A 186 16.29 -16.29 15.70
N ASP A 187 16.44 -15.38 16.65
CA ASP A 187 15.32 -14.60 17.18
C ASP A 187 15.30 -13.18 16.61
N HIS A 188 14.49 -12.97 15.58
CA HIS A 188 14.34 -11.66 14.94
C HIS A 188 13.82 -10.57 15.88
N ASP A 189 13.05 -10.92 16.93
CA ASP A 189 12.47 -9.93 17.83
C ASP A 189 13.54 -9.30 18.75
N THR A 190 14.63 -10.03 19.05
CA THR A 190 15.71 -9.58 19.95
C THR A 190 17.04 -9.32 19.23
N ALA A 191 17.28 -10.00 18.11
CA ALA A 191 18.43 -9.82 17.22
C ALA A 191 17.93 -9.74 15.77
N PRO A 192 17.45 -8.56 15.34
CA PRO A 192 16.88 -8.38 14.01
C PRO A 192 17.85 -8.76 12.89
N LEU A 193 17.27 -9.28 11.80
CA LEU A 193 18.01 -9.60 10.59
C LEU A 193 18.61 -8.30 10.03
N GLN A 194 19.91 -8.33 9.74
CA GLN A 194 20.55 -7.32 8.91
C GLN A 194 20.51 -7.80 7.46
N PHE A 195 19.87 -7.04 6.58
CA PHE A 195 19.69 -7.40 5.18
C PHE A 195 20.51 -6.49 4.27
N THR A 196 21.42 -7.08 3.47
CA THR A 196 22.20 -6.32 2.49
C THR A 196 21.38 -6.11 1.22
N LEU A 197 21.13 -4.84 0.88
CA LEU A 197 20.45 -4.46 -0.36
C LEU A 197 21.36 -4.79 -1.56
N PRO A 198 20.93 -5.70 -2.47
CA PRO A 198 21.85 -6.32 -3.43
C PRO A 198 22.37 -5.40 -4.54
N TYR A 199 21.75 -4.23 -4.73
CA TYR A 199 22.11 -3.30 -5.82
C TYR A 199 22.88 -2.07 -5.36
N ILE A 200 22.84 -1.77 -4.06
CA ILE A 200 23.52 -0.60 -3.49
C ILE A 200 24.47 -0.98 -2.35
N GLU A 201 24.58 -2.27 -2.04
CA GLU A 201 25.49 -2.83 -1.03
C GLU A 201 25.39 -2.14 0.34
N ARG A 202 24.14 -1.83 0.71
CA ARG A 202 23.82 -1.17 1.98
C ARG A 202 23.04 -2.12 2.87
N ASP A 203 23.51 -2.27 4.09
CA ASP A 203 22.79 -3.03 5.12
C ASP A 203 21.66 -2.19 5.69
N ILE A 204 20.52 -2.86 5.90
CA ILE A 204 19.36 -2.32 6.60
C ILE A 204 18.98 -3.25 7.75
N ASP A 205 18.49 -2.66 8.83
CA ASP A 205 17.92 -3.40 9.95
C ASP A 205 16.45 -3.73 9.63
N VAL A 206 16.14 -5.02 9.45
CA VAL A 206 14.78 -5.46 9.10
C VAL A 206 13.80 -5.28 10.28
N GLY A 207 14.30 -5.15 11.51
CA GLY A 207 13.50 -4.82 12.68
C GLY A 207 12.76 -3.49 12.57
N PHE A 208 13.19 -2.60 11.68
CA PHE A 208 12.44 -1.40 11.30
C PHE A 208 11.01 -1.71 10.81
N TYR A 209 10.80 -2.88 10.18
CA TYR A 209 9.51 -3.33 9.67
C TYR A 209 8.77 -4.28 10.60
N SER A 210 9.24 -4.44 11.84
CA SER A 210 8.65 -5.38 12.80
C SER A 210 7.21 -5.01 13.15
N ARG A 211 6.38 -6.02 13.43
CA ARG A 211 5.03 -5.86 14.00
C ARG A 211 5.05 -5.25 15.40
N LYS A 212 6.18 -5.38 16.12
CA LYS A 212 6.40 -4.92 17.51
C LYS A 212 7.01 -3.53 17.60
N ARG A 213 7.34 -2.91 16.46
CA ARG A 213 7.91 -1.56 16.47
C ARG A 213 6.92 -0.56 17.10
N PRO A 214 7.42 0.48 17.77
CA PRO A 214 6.57 1.61 18.15
C PRO A 214 6.00 2.27 16.88
N VAL A 215 4.83 2.89 17.00
CA VAL A 215 4.28 3.74 15.94
C VAL A 215 5.28 4.84 15.62
N ASN A 216 5.70 4.92 14.35
CA ASN A 216 6.64 5.95 13.93
C ASN A 216 5.92 7.29 13.74
N GLU A 217 6.09 8.21 14.69
CA GLU A 217 5.49 9.54 14.66
C GLU A 217 6.09 10.47 13.57
N GLU A 218 7.25 10.11 12.99
CA GLU A 218 7.87 10.84 11.88
C GLU A 218 7.34 10.42 10.51
N SER A 219 6.46 9.41 10.46
CA SER A 219 5.75 9.01 9.24
C SER A 219 4.87 10.15 8.72
N SER A 220 4.68 10.21 7.41
CA SER A 220 3.72 11.14 6.81
C SER A 220 2.27 10.85 7.18
N PHE A 221 1.99 9.63 7.67
CA PHE A 221 0.65 9.08 7.86
C PHE A 221 -0.20 9.15 6.58
N SER A 222 0.47 9.04 5.43
CA SER A 222 -0.15 9.14 4.11
C SER A 222 0.58 8.23 3.11
N VAL A 223 0.09 8.21 1.88
CA VAL A 223 0.68 7.44 0.76
C VAL A 223 2.12 7.82 0.43
N LEU A 224 2.61 8.95 0.95
CA LEU A 224 3.98 9.42 0.70
C LEU A 224 5.02 8.59 1.46
N GLY A 225 4.64 7.89 2.54
CA GLY A 225 5.54 7.13 3.41
C GLY A 225 6.19 8.04 4.43
#